data_AF-A0AAD6UPJ5-F1
#
_entry.id   AF-A0AAD6UPJ5-F1
#
_cell.length_a   1.000
_cell.length_b   1.000
_cell.length_c   1.000
_cell.angle_alpha   90.00
_cell.angle_beta   90.00
_cell.angle_gamma   90.00
#
_symmetry.space_group_name_H-M   'P 1'
#
loop_
_entity.id
_entity.type
_entity.pdbx_description
1 polymer ?
#
loop_
_entity_poly.entity_id
_entity_poly.type
_entity_poly.pdbx_seq_one_letter_code
_entity_poly.pdbx_strand_id
1 'polypeptide(L)'
;MHQTHNIAWDSLSSSLVYIHENPKITPHKTDLFPRDLPSQRASLSHFARTVASTIRLFSDTERVKHPAKYKASAEGPIFSNAVIERYFDLPWSPITEKTQLIENWCFSRRTSWAQHPRLPLRRLHSVVWGYGLNHVRAWALQAYIFFNVLLSKPELHADGRYKSMSGYTWVISMLAGSGLDYDAHAYPHREFLLGTKYKSLNPLVDAIDPLQVCNLGKLKNYLKMCFRLLYQYDVLARECGLSVDWETEIVCTVRDIWKVKVENEQDGQGHWVTRFA
;
A
#
# COMPACT_ATOMS: atom_id res chain seq x y z
N MET A 1 1.23 16.55 -6.55
CA MET A 1 1.35 15.84 -5.26
C MET A 1 0.02 15.90 -4.50
N HIS A 2 -0.37 14.82 -3.82
CA HIS A 2 -1.59 14.73 -3.01
C HIS A 2 -1.28 15.10 -1.54
N GLN A 3 -2.20 15.79 -0.85
CA GLN A 3 -2.01 16.26 0.54
C GLN A 3 -0.76 17.13 0.73
N THR A 4 -0.47 18.02 -0.23
CA THR A 4 0.74 18.86 -0.25
C THR A 4 0.91 19.76 0.98
N HIS A 5 -0.20 20.18 1.58
CA HIS A 5 -0.21 21.06 2.75
C HIS A 5 -0.22 20.29 4.08
N ASN A 6 -0.53 19.00 4.05
CA ASN A 6 -0.69 18.18 5.25
C ASN A 6 0.47 17.21 5.48
N ILE A 7 1.25 16.89 4.45
CA ILE A 7 2.34 15.91 4.53
C ILE A 7 3.65 16.57 4.11
N ALA A 8 4.70 16.39 4.93
CA ALA A 8 6.04 16.93 4.71
C ALA A 8 6.82 16.17 3.62
N TRP A 9 6.28 16.09 2.40
CA TRP A 9 6.88 15.38 1.28
C TRP A 9 8.27 15.89 0.92
N ASP A 10 8.51 17.20 1.07
CA ASP A 10 9.82 17.81 0.83
C ASP A 10 10.90 17.29 1.78
N SER A 11 10.53 16.88 3.00
CA SER A 11 11.47 16.28 3.95
C SER A 11 11.96 14.91 3.46
N LEU A 12 11.06 14.09 2.90
CA LEU A 12 11.44 12.80 2.31
C LEU A 12 12.17 13.01 0.97
N SER A 13 11.65 13.86 0.08
CA SER A 13 12.20 14.02 -1.26
C SER A 13 13.61 14.63 -1.24
N SER A 14 13.87 15.60 -0.35
CA SER A 14 15.20 16.22 -0.18
C SER A 14 16.24 15.27 0.42
N SER A 15 15.82 14.30 1.23
CA SER A 15 16.68 13.25 1.78
C SER A 15 17.20 12.25 0.74
N LEU A 16 16.63 12.28 -0.47
CA LEU A 16 16.94 11.36 -1.56
C LEU A 16 17.65 12.10 -2.71
N VAL A 17 18.65 11.45 -3.29
CA VAL A 17 19.42 11.95 -4.44
C VAL A 17 19.38 10.95 -5.58
N TYR A 18 19.16 11.43 -6.79
CA TYR A 18 19.26 10.60 -7.99
C TYR A 18 20.73 10.38 -8.34
N ILE A 19 21.14 9.13 -8.50
CA ILE A 19 22.48 8.76 -8.95
C ILE A 19 22.32 7.81 -10.13
N HIS A 20 22.90 8.18 -11.27
CA HIS A 20 23.03 7.31 -12.43
C HIS A 20 24.18 6.33 -12.20
N GLU A 21 23.94 5.04 -12.45
CA GLU A 21 24.92 3.96 -12.30
C GLU A 21 25.81 4.08 -11.05
N ASN A 22 25.18 4.06 -9.87
CA ASN A 22 25.89 4.31 -8.61
C ASN A 22 27.08 3.35 -8.42
N PRO A 23 28.34 3.86 -8.42
CA PRO A 23 29.54 3.02 -8.36
C PRO A 23 29.75 2.38 -6.99
N LYS A 24 29.01 2.81 -5.96
CA LYS A 24 29.11 2.27 -4.60
C LYS A 24 28.31 0.97 -4.40
N ILE A 25 27.56 0.52 -5.42
CA ILE A 25 26.70 -0.66 -5.34
C ILE A 25 27.05 -1.59 -6.50
N THR A 26 27.22 -2.89 -6.22
CA THR A 26 27.47 -3.89 -7.26
C THR A 26 26.29 -4.88 -7.32
N PRO A 27 25.66 -5.09 -8.49
CA PRO A 27 25.88 -4.36 -9.75
C PRO A 27 25.48 -2.88 -9.63
N HIS A 28 26.09 -2.01 -10.44
CA HIS A 28 25.76 -0.58 -10.47
C HIS A 28 24.26 -0.40 -10.74
N LYS A 29 23.63 0.53 -10.03
CA LYS A 29 22.19 0.82 -10.16
C LYS A 29 21.94 2.30 -10.35
N THR A 30 21.06 2.62 -11.29
CA THR A 30 20.48 3.96 -11.41
C THR A 30 19.24 4.02 -10.52
N ASP A 31 19.22 4.91 -9.53
CA ASP A 31 18.09 5.05 -8.61
C ASP A 31 18.13 6.33 -7.78
N LEU A 32 17.14 6.50 -6.90
CA LEU A 32 17.18 7.39 -5.75
C LEU A 32 17.87 6.71 -4.57
N PHE A 33 18.84 7.40 -3.97
CA PHE A 33 19.62 6.92 -2.83
C PHE A 33 19.52 7.88 -1.64
N PRO A 34 19.66 7.39 -0.40
CA PRO A 34 19.75 8.24 0.79
C PRO A 34 20.96 9.18 0.70
N ARG A 35 20.80 10.43 1.12
CA ARG A 35 21.90 11.41 1.19
C ARG A 35 22.81 11.26 2.42
N ASP A 36 22.37 10.52 3.43
CA ASP A 36 23.02 10.37 4.74
C ASP A 36 23.31 11.75 5.41
N LEU A 37 22.34 12.67 5.40
CA LEU A 37 22.48 14.00 6.03
C LEU A 37 22.45 13.89 7.57
N PRO A 38 23.15 14.76 8.32
CA PRO A 38 23.11 14.75 9.80
C PRO A 38 21.70 14.91 10.38
N SER A 39 20.83 15.68 9.72
CA SER A 39 19.45 15.91 10.14
C SER A 39 18.45 14.89 9.54
N GLN A 40 18.92 13.90 8.78
CA GLN A 40 18.06 13.02 7.99
C GLN A 40 17.10 12.21 8.86
N ARG A 41 17.57 11.65 9.97
CA ARG A 41 16.71 10.93 10.92
C ARG A 41 15.54 11.79 11.38
N ALA A 42 15.82 13.00 11.89
CA ALA A 42 14.80 13.89 12.42
C ALA A 42 13.76 14.27 11.34
N SER A 43 14.21 14.64 10.14
CA SER A 43 13.34 15.00 9.02
C SER A 43 12.47 13.83 8.56
N LEU A 44 13.04 12.63 8.45
CA LEU A 44 12.32 11.43 8.04
C LEU A 44 11.34 10.93 9.10
N SER A 45 11.71 11.00 10.38
CA SER A 45 10.80 10.72 11.50
C SER A 45 9.64 11.71 11.53
N HIS A 46 9.88 13.00 11.29
CA HIS A 46 8.81 13.98 11.18
C HIS A 46 7.87 13.67 10.01
N PHE A 47 8.41 13.29 8.84
CA PHE A 47 7.62 12.83 7.71
C PHE A 47 6.73 11.64 8.08
N ALA A 48 7.28 10.58 8.66
CA ALA A 48 6.52 9.39 9.05
C ALA A 48 5.39 9.71 10.04
N ARG A 49 5.67 10.51 11.08
CA ARG A 49 4.66 10.98 12.04
C ARG A 49 3.54 11.77 11.37
N THR A 50 3.89 12.62 10.42
CA THR A 50 2.91 13.47 9.71
C THR A 50 2.00 12.63 8.82
N VAL A 51 2.54 11.65 8.09
CA VAL A 51 1.72 10.72 7.30
C VAL A 51 0.83 9.86 8.22
N ALA A 52 1.39 9.29 9.29
CA ALA A 52 0.66 8.46 10.24
C ALA A 52 -0.50 9.22 10.92
N SER A 53 -0.25 10.44 11.38
CA SER A 53 -1.28 11.31 11.97
C SER A 53 -2.36 11.70 10.96
N THR A 54 -1.98 11.99 9.70
CA THR A 54 -2.95 12.27 8.63
C THR A 54 -3.83 11.05 8.36
N ILE A 55 -3.27 9.83 8.32
CA ILE A 55 -4.06 8.60 8.16
C ILE A 55 -5.06 8.49 9.32
N ARG A 56 -4.60 8.61 10.57
CA ARG A 56 -5.49 8.51 11.74
C ARG A 56 -6.61 9.55 11.74
N LEU A 57 -6.31 10.80 11.41
CA LEU A 57 -7.30 11.86 11.32
C LEU A 57 -8.42 11.52 10.32
N PHE A 58 -8.04 11.03 9.14
CA PHE A 58 -9.01 10.61 8.11
C PHE A 58 -9.76 9.35 8.53
N SER A 59 -9.11 8.42 9.21
CA SER A 59 -9.74 7.21 9.73
C SER A 59 -10.79 7.53 10.79
N ASP A 60 -10.50 8.43 11.71
CA ASP A 60 -11.46 8.85 12.74
C ASP A 60 -12.65 9.57 12.11
N THR A 61 -12.39 10.43 11.12
CA THR A 61 -13.45 11.09 10.34
C THR A 61 -14.29 10.10 9.55
N GLU A 62 -13.68 9.08 8.95
CA GLU A 62 -14.38 8.02 8.23
C GLU A 62 -15.23 7.18 9.19
N ARG A 63 -14.70 6.85 10.37
CA ARG A 63 -15.39 6.02 11.37
C ARG A 63 -16.71 6.64 11.86
N VAL A 64 -16.78 7.97 11.94
CA VAL A 64 -17.99 8.72 12.33
C VAL A 64 -19.14 8.51 11.34
N LYS A 65 -18.85 8.18 10.08
CA LYS A 65 -19.88 7.93 9.05
C LYS A 65 -20.62 6.60 9.24
N HIS A 66 -20.13 5.73 10.11
CA HIS A 66 -20.66 4.39 10.33
C HIS A 66 -21.28 4.25 11.73
N PRO A 67 -22.32 3.42 11.92
CA PRO A 67 -22.92 3.18 13.24
C PRO A 67 -21.91 2.73 14.30
N ALA A 68 -22.15 3.07 15.56
CA ALA A 68 -21.26 2.71 16.68
C ALA A 68 -21.16 1.19 16.93
N LYS A 69 -22.18 0.42 16.53
CA LYS A 69 -22.19 -1.04 16.60
C LYS A 69 -22.41 -1.61 15.21
N TYR A 70 -21.36 -2.16 14.60
CA TYR A 70 -21.50 -3.01 13.43
C TYR A 70 -21.87 -4.42 13.92
N LYS A 71 -23.12 -4.86 13.70
CA LYS A 71 -23.47 -6.28 13.82
C LYS A 71 -22.88 -6.97 12.60
N ALA A 72 -21.63 -7.46 12.73
CA ALA A 72 -21.11 -8.40 11.76
C ALA A 72 -22.06 -9.60 11.74
N SER A 73 -22.68 -9.86 10.58
CA SER A 73 -23.44 -11.09 10.41
C SER A 73 -22.46 -12.25 10.62
N ALA A 74 -22.78 -13.17 11.53
CA ALA A 74 -21.95 -14.34 11.79
C ALA A 74 -21.96 -15.33 10.61
N GLU A 75 -22.90 -15.14 9.70
CA GLU A 75 -23.24 -16.00 8.57
C GLU A 75 -23.63 -15.13 7.37
N GLY A 76 -23.45 -15.67 6.17
CA GLY A 76 -23.86 -15.01 4.93
C GLY A 76 -22.73 -14.34 4.14
N PRO A 77 -23.09 -13.65 3.05
CA PRO A 77 -22.14 -13.14 2.06
C PRO A 77 -21.31 -11.97 2.58
N ILE A 78 -19.99 -11.99 2.34
CA ILE A 78 -19.06 -10.91 2.71
C ILE A 78 -19.34 -9.64 1.88
N PHE A 79 -19.83 -9.78 0.65
CA PHE A 79 -20.13 -8.68 -0.25
C PHE A 79 -21.59 -8.72 -0.71
N SER A 80 -22.18 -7.57 -1.02
CA SER A 80 -23.50 -7.55 -1.68
C SER A 80 -23.41 -8.12 -3.10
N ASN A 81 -24.48 -8.70 -3.63
CA ASN A 81 -24.51 -9.24 -5.00
C ASN A 81 -24.15 -8.18 -6.06
N ALA A 82 -24.53 -6.92 -5.85
CA ALA A 82 -24.13 -5.80 -6.73
C ALA A 82 -22.60 -5.54 -6.76
N VAL A 83 -21.87 -5.90 -5.69
CA VAL A 83 -20.41 -5.81 -5.61
C VAL A 83 -19.79 -7.05 -6.27
N ILE A 84 -20.39 -8.23 -6.10
CA ILE A 84 -20.00 -9.47 -6.80
C ILE A 84 -20.10 -9.28 -8.31
N GLU A 85 -21.24 -8.83 -8.81
CA GLU A 85 -21.48 -8.61 -10.25
C GLU A 85 -20.57 -7.53 -10.85
N ARG A 86 -20.16 -6.53 -10.05
CA ARG A 86 -19.34 -5.41 -10.53
C ARG A 86 -17.84 -5.70 -10.51
N TYR A 87 -17.38 -6.51 -9.57
CA TYR A 87 -15.96 -6.68 -9.28
C TYR A 87 -15.45 -8.11 -9.42
N PHE A 88 -16.33 -9.11 -9.38
CA PHE A 88 -16.00 -10.54 -9.25
C PHE A 88 -16.64 -11.42 -10.34
N ASP A 89 -17.05 -10.82 -11.46
CA ASP A 89 -17.68 -11.39 -12.65
C ASP A 89 -16.79 -12.34 -13.49
N LEU A 90 -15.64 -12.76 -12.97
CA LEU A 90 -14.73 -13.63 -13.70
C LEU A 90 -15.11 -15.11 -13.54
N PRO A 91 -15.03 -15.93 -14.62
CA PRO A 91 -15.27 -17.38 -14.56
C PRO A 91 -14.40 -18.13 -13.55
N TRP A 92 -13.25 -17.54 -13.17
CA TRP A 92 -12.25 -18.11 -12.28
C TRP A 92 -12.14 -17.35 -10.95
N SER A 93 -13.03 -16.36 -10.71
CA SER A 93 -13.03 -15.63 -9.45
C SER A 93 -13.17 -16.61 -8.28
N PRO A 94 -12.21 -16.64 -7.35
CA PRO A 94 -12.34 -17.45 -6.13
C PRO A 94 -13.44 -16.90 -5.21
N ILE A 95 -13.95 -15.69 -5.49
CA ILE A 95 -15.06 -15.04 -4.80
C ILE A 95 -16.28 -15.03 -5.74
N THR A 96 -17.17 -15.97 -5.55
CA THR A 96 -18.46 -16.12 -6.23
C THR A 96 -19.56 -15.92 -5.20
N GLU A 97 -20.82 -15.83 -5.64
CA GLU A 97 -21.97 -15.81 -4.71
C GLU A 97 -21.92 -16.97 -3.70
N LYS A 98 -21.42 -18.14 -4.12
CA LYS A 98 -21.26 -19.32 -3.27
C LYS A 98 -20.02 -19.25 -2.39
N THR A 99 -18.88 -18.81 -2.90
CA THR A 99 -17.60 -18.84 -2.18
C THR A 99 -17.34 -17.59 -1.33
N GLN A 100 -18.16 -16.53 -1.46
CA GLN A 100 -18.06 -15.32 -0.64
C GLN A 100 -18.67 -15.44 0.77
N LEU A 101 -19.29 -16.58 1.10
CA LEU A 101 -19.86 -16.77 2.42
C LEU A 101 -18.74 -16.75 3.46
N ILE A 102 -18.92 -16.03 4.56
CA ILE A 102 -17.93 -15.94 5.67
C ILE A 102 -17.42 -17.33 6.08
N GLU A 103 -18.28 -18.34 5.97
CA GLU A 103 -18.04 -19.75 6.26
C GLU A 103 -17.00 -20.41 5.34
N ASN A 104 -16.95 -20.02 4.06
CA ASN A 104 -16.00 -20.55 3.06
C ASN A 104 -14.61 -19.92 3.17
N TRP A 105 -14.51 -18.72 3.73
CA TRP A 105 -13.24 -18.04 4.01
C TRP A 105 -12.55 -18.58 5.26
N CYS A 106 -13.31 -19.33 6.06
CA CYS A 106 -12.78 -20.10 7.18
C CYS A 106 -12.13 -21.42 6.73
N PHE A 107 -12.08 -21.72 5.44
CA PHE A 107 -11.65 -23.01 4.89
C PHE A 107 -10.13 -23.17 4.66
N SER A 108 -9.29 -22.17 5.01
CA SER A 108 -7.84 -22.43 5.18
C SER A 108 -7.50 -23.27 6.43
N ARG A 109 -8.53 -23.75 7.14
CA ARG A 109 -8.48 -24.66 8.30
C ARG A 109 -8.30 -26.14 7.91
N ARG A 110 -7.07 -26.58 7.61
CA ARG A 110 -6.66 -27.95 7.99
C ARG A 110 -5.86 -27.89 9.28
N THR A 111 -6.57 -27.80 10.40
CA THR A 111 -6.16 -28.26 11.75
C THR A 111 -7.26 -27.87 12.76
N SER A 112 -8.08 -28.86 13.14
CA SER A 112 -8.67 -29.14 14.47
C SER A 112 -8.94 -28.02 15.50
N TRP A 113 -9.31 -26.80 15.13
CA TRP A 113 -9.73 -25.75 16.09
C TRP A 113 -11.08 -25.11 15.71
N ALA A 114 -11.91 -25.83 14.95
CA ALA A 114 -12.92 -25.24 14.08
C ALA A 114 -14.38 -25.27 14.57
N GLN A 115 -14.67 -25.69 15.80
CA GLN A 115 -16.03 -25.64 16.36
C GLN A 115 -16.20 -24.49 17.37
N HIS A 116 -15.99 -23.24 16.95
CA HIS A 116 -16.32 -22.08 17.80
C HIS A 116 -17.22 -21.07 17.08
N PRO A 117 -18.45 -20.79 17.57
CA PRO A 117 -19.44 -19.86 16.99
C PRO A 117 -19.06 -18.36 17.00
N ARG A 118 -17.77 -18.03 17.14
CA ARG A 118 -17.27 -16.65 17.26
C ARG A 118 -15.92 -16.57 16.57
N LEU A 119 -15.92 -16.37 15.27
CA LEU A 119 -14.72 -16.04 14.50
C LEU A 119 -14.46 -14.54 14.65
N PRO A 120 -13.41 -14.12 15.39
CA PRO A 120 -13.14 -12.70 15.56
C PRO A 120 -12.61 -12.14 14.25
N LEU A 121 -13.13 -10.99 13.81
CA LEU A 121 -12.59 -10.21 12.68
C LEU A 121 -11.07 -10.00 12.79
N ARG A 122 -10.55 -10.01 14.03
CA ARG A 122 -9.12 -10.12 14.40
C ARG A 122 -8.38 -11.29 13.74
N ARG A 123 -8.96 -12.21 12.98
CA ARG A 123 -8.21 -13.26 12.25
C ARG A 123 -8.20 -13.09 10.73
N LEU A 124 -8.97 -12.15 10.17
CA LEU A 124 -8.93 -11.81 8.73
C LEU A 124 -7.66 -11.03 8.34
N HIS A 125 -7.07 -10.29 9.27
CA HIS A 125 -5.84 -9.53 9.01
C HIS A 125 -4.64 -10.41 8.64
N SER A 126 -4.61 -11.66 9.10
CA SER A 126 -3.44 -12.55 8.99
C SER A 126 -3.56 -13.59 7.89
N VAL A 127 -4.45 -13.42 6.91
CA VAL A 127 -4.51 -14.34 5.76
C VAL A 127 -3.32 -14.05 4.84
N VAL A 128 -2.24 -14.82 5.02
CA VAL A 128 -0.91 -14.60 4.42
C VAL A 128 -0.87 -14.91 2.92
N TRP A 129 -1.87 -15.60 2.38
CA TRP A 129 -1.88 -16.07 0.98
C TRP A 129 -2.96 -15.38 0.17
N GLY A 130 -2.57 -14.53 -0.80
CA GLY A 130 -3.38 -13.98 -1.89
C GLY A 130 -4.55 -13.04 -1.54
N TYR A 131 -5.06 -13.10 -0.32
CA TYR A 131 -6.33 -12.49 0.05
C TYR A 131 -6.30 -11.61 1.31
N GLY A 132 -5.11 -11.35 1.86
CA GLY A 132 -4.97 -10.56 3.08
C GLY A 132 -5.15 -9.07 2.84
N LEU A 133 -5.98 -8.42 3.66
CA LEU A 133 -6.10 -6.96 3.75
C LEU A 133 -4.74 -6.25 3.93
N ASN A 134 -3.75 -6.96 4.47
CA ASN A 134 -2.39 -6.46 4.62
C ASN A 134 -1.73 -6.08 3.29
N HIS A 135 -1.95 -6.85 2.22
CA HIS A 135 -1.38 -6.53 0.91
C HIS A 135 -2.04 -5.30 0.29
N VAL A 136 -3.36 -5.17 0.45
CA VAL A 136 -4.12 -3.96 0.03
C VAL A 136 -3.51 -2.71 0.68
N ARG A 137 -3.26 -2.76 1.99
CA ARG A 137 -2.60 -1.67 2.72
C ARG A 137 -1.17 -1.43 2.23
N ALA A 138 -0.34 -2.47 2.19
CA ALA A 138 1.08 -2.35 1.91
C ALA A 138 1.34 -1.76 0.51
N TRP A 139 0.62 -2.25 -0.50
CA TRP A 139 0.82 -1.80 -1.88
C TRP A 139 0.23 -0.41 -2.12
N ALA A 140 -0.90 -0.10 -1.48
CA ALA A 140 -1.40 1.27 -1.46
C ALA A 140 -0.41 2.24 -0.82
N LEU A 141 0.24 1.86 0.28
CA LEU A 141 1.23 2.71 0.96
C LEU A 141 2.48 2.90 0.10
N GLN A 142 3.00 1.83 -0.49
CA GLN A 142 4.14 1.87 -1.41
C GLN A 142 3.86 2.76 -2.63
N ALA A 143 2.73 2.54 -3.32
CA ALA A 143 2.33 3.39 -4.44
C ALA A 143 2.18 4.85 -4.02
N TYR A 144 1.51 5.09 -2.89
CA TYR A 144 1.24 6.43 -2.38
C TYR A 144 2.53 7.19 -2.09
N ILE A 145 3.48 6.58 -1.37
CA ILE A 145 4.76 7.20 -1.05
C ILE A 145 5.60 7.39 -2.31
N PHE A 146 5.75 6.35 -3.12
CA PHE A 146 6.62 6.36 -4.30
C PHE A 146 6.25 7.45 -5.31
N PHE A 147 4.98 7.49 -5.73
CA PHE A 147 4.55 8.46 -6.73
C PHE A 147 4.49 9.89 -6.18
N ASN A 148 4.19 10.11 -4.90
CA ASN A 148 4.26 11.46 -4.35
C ASN A 148 5.72 11.97 -4.25
N VAL A 149 6.70 11.10 -3.96
CA VAL A 149 8.13 11.47 -4.02
C VAL A 149 8.55 11.80 -5.44
N LEU A 150 8.17 11.00 -6.44
CA LEU A 150 8.47 11.34 -7.85
C LEU A 150 7.81 12.65 -8.29
N LEU A 151 6.58 12.91 -7.86
CA LEU A 151 5.92 14.20 -8.10
C LEU A 151 6.60 15.39 -7.39
N SER A 152 7.42 15.13 -6.37
CA SER A 152 8.24 16.13 -5.68
C SER A 152 9.60 16.36 -6.34
N LYS A 153 9.89 15.63 -7.43
CA LYS A 153 11.14 15.70 -8.19
C LYS A 153 10.87 15.99 -9.68
N PRO A 154 10.36 17.19 -10.01
CA PRO A 154 9.98 17.54 -11.38
C PRO A 154 11.14 17.41 -12.38
N GLU A 155 12.39 17.54 -11.93
CA GLU A 155 13.61 17.36 -12.72
C GLU A 155 13.77 15.93 -13.25
N LEU A 156 13.29 14.92 -12.51
CA LEU A 156 13.31 13.54 -13.00
C LEU A 156 12.24 13.30 -14.04
N HIS A 157 11.09 13.95 -13.86
CA HIS A 157 9.95 13.85 -14.75
C HIS A 157 10.20 14.51 -16.10
N ALA A 158 10.75 15.72 -16.11
CA ALA A 158 11.01 16.51 -17.32
C ALA A 158 11.88 15.75 -18.33
N ASP A 159 12.90 15.04 -17.86
CA ASP A 159 13.85 14.32 -18.71
C ASP A 159 13.51 12.83 -18.89
N GLY A 160 12.43 12.34 -18.26
CA GLY A 160 12.05 10.91 -18.29
C GLY A 160 13.01 9.96 -17.55
N ARG A 161 14.01 10.49 -16.83
CA ARG A 161 15.09 9.71 -16.18
C ARG A 161 14.59 8.71 -15.15
N TYR A 162 13.42 8.95 -14.54
CA TYR A 162 12.82 8.02 -13.60
C TYR A 162 12.56 6.63 -14.19
N LYS A 163 12.33 6.52 -15.51
CA LYS A 163 12.08 5.23 -16.18
C LYS A 163 13.29 4.28 -16.14
N SER A 164 14.49 4.85 -16.03
CA SER A 164 15.74 4.07 -15.89
C SER A 164 16.03 3.63 -14.45
N MET A 165 15.24 4.10 -13.48
CA MET A 165 15.48 3.79 -12.07
C MET A 165 15.09 2.35 -11.76
N SER A 166 15.96 1.59 -11.10
CA SER A 166 15.64 0.22 -10.68
C SER A 166 14.40 0.15 -9.78
N GLY A 167 14.24 1.13 -8.89
CA GLY A 167 13.11 1.26 -7.99
C GLY A 167 11.81 1.57 -8.73
N TYR A 168 11.87 2.32 -9.83
CA TYR A 168 10.69 2.54 -10.69
C TYR A 168 10.24 1.25 -11.33
N THR A 169 11.15 0.53 -11.99
CA THR A 169 10.84 -0.78 -12.59
C THR A 169 10.29 -1.74 -11.55
N TRP A 170 10.92 -1.82 -10.38
CA TRP A 170 10.47 -2.69 -9.29
C TRP A 170 9.06 -2.33 -8.78
N VAL A 171 8.78 -1.06 -8.48
CA VAL A 171 7.46 -0.63 -8.01
C VAL A 171 6.39 -0.89 -9.06
N ILE A 172 6.66 -0.58 -10.34
CA ILE A 172 5.70 -0.83 -11.41
C ILE A 172 5.41 -2.33 -11.57
N SER A 173 6.46 -3.18 -11.61
CA SER A 173 6.29 -4.63 -11.66
C SER A 173 5.53 -5.18 -10.46
N MET A 174 5.82 -4.67 -9.25
CA MET A 174 5.12 -5.06 -8.04
C MET A 174 3.65 -4.66 -8.13
N LEU A 175 3.32 -3.41 -8.45
CA LEU A 175 1.93 -2.92 -8.54
C LEU A 175 1.12 -3.61 -9.63
N ALA A 176 1.78 -4.12 -10.67
CA ALA A 176 1.15 -4.97 -11.67
C ALA A 176 0.73 -6.34 -11.13
N GLY A 177 1.35 -6.80 -10.05
CA GLY A 177 1.24 -8.16 -9.54
C GLY A 177 1.68 -9.23 -10.54
N SER A 178 1.40 -10.49 -10.22
CA SER A 178 1.75 -11.63 -11.08
C SER A 178 0.75 -11.86 -12.21
N GLY A 179 -0.40 -11.18 -12.18
CA GLY A 179 -1.50 -11.37 -13.14
C GLY A 179 -2.31 -12.64 -12.91
N LEU A 180 -2.17 -13.26 -11.74
CA LEU A 180 -2.92 -14.46 -11.37
C LEU A 180 -4.12 -14.07 -10.51
N ASP A 181 -5.21 -14.82 -10.56
CA ASP A 181 -6.48 -14.51 -9.86
C ASP A 181 -6.38 -14.37 -8.33
N TYR A 182 -5.24 -14.72 -7.76
CA TYR A 182 -4.93 -14.67 -6.33
C TYR A 182 -4.33 -13.32 -5.87
N ASP A 183 -4.24 -12.29 -6.70
CA ASP A 183 -3.70 -10.98 -6.30
C ASP A 183 -4.70 -9.82 -6.47
N ALA A 184 -5.94 -10.02 -6.01
CA ALA A 184 -7.00 -9.01 -6.07
C ALA A 184 -6.62 -7.63 -5.49
N HIS A 185 -5.66 -7.58 -4.56
CA HIS A 185 -5.08 -6.33 -4.04
C HIS A 185 -4.37 -5.49 -5.12
N ALA A 186 -3.90 -6.12 -6.21
CA ALA A 186 -3.29 -5.48 -7.37
C ALA A 186 -4.32 -4.82 -8.30
N TYR A 187 -5.61 -5.16 -8.23
CA TYR A 187 -6.61 -4.70 -9.20
C TYR A 187 -6.71 -3.18 -9.34
N PRO A 188 -6.78 -2.38 -8.24
CA PRO A 188 -6.86 -0.94 -8.38
C PRO A 188 -5.57 -0.33 -8.97
N HIS A 189 -4.45 -1.00 -8.76
CA HIS A 189 -3.15 -0.62 -9.27
C HIS A 189 -3.03 -0.93 -10.77
N ARG A 190 -3.48 -2.12 -11.21
CA ARG A 190 -3.55 -2.48 -12.63
C ARG A 190 -4.55 -1.65 -13.40
N GLU A 191 -5.72 -1.36 -12.85
CA GLU A 191 -6.70 -0.52 -13.52
C GLU A 191 -6.09 0.87 -13.82
N PHE A 192 -5.33 1.41 -12.87
CA PHE A 192 -4.59 2.65 -13.08
C PHE A 192 -3.45 2.49 -14.10
N LEU A 193 -2.63 1.45 -13.98
CA LEU A 193 -1.41 1.25 -14.79
C LEU A 193 -1.67 0.69 -16.18
N LEU A 194 -2.73 -0.07 -16.40
CA LEU A 194 -2.99 -0.87 -17.61
C LEU A 194 -4.36 -0.59 -18.22
N GLY A 195 -5.22 0.16 -17.54
CA GLY A 195 -6.62 0.34 -17.95
C GLY A 195 -7.47 -0.92 -17.81
N THR A 196 -6.94 -1.95 -17.14
CA THR A 196 -7.63 -3.22 -16.91
C THR A 196 -7.16 -3.86 -15.61
N LYS A 197 -8.06 -4.57 -14.93
CA LYS A 197 -7.77 -5.34 -13.71
C LYS A 197 -7.19 -6.74 -13.98
N TYR A 198 -7.30 -7.24 -15.22
CA TYR A 198 -7.12 -8.66 -15.55
C TYR A 198 -5.83 -9.01 -16.27
N LYS A 199 -5.09 -8.01 -16.78
CA LYS A 199 -3.81 -8.27 -17.46
C LYS A 199 -2.66 -8.13 -16.46
N SER A 200 -1.71 -9.07 -16.49
CA SER A 200 -0.36 -8.82 -16.00
C SER A 200 0.36 -7.83 -16.92
N LEU A 201 1.31 -7.10 -16.36
CA LEU A 201 2.28 -6.34 -17.15
C LEU A 201 3.08 -7.33 -18.00
N ASN A 202 3.07 -7.15 -19.32
CA ASN A 202 4.19 -7.59 -20.13
C ASN A 202 5.24 -6.45 -20.11
N PRO A 203 6.37 -6.61 -19.41
CA PRO A 203 7.40 -5.55 -19.31
C PRO A 203 7.99 -5.14 -20.67
N LEU A 204 7.70 -5.85 -21.76
CA LEU A 204 8.13 -5.54 -23.12
C LEU A 204 7.13 -4.71 -23.95
N VAL A 205 5.87 -4.54 -23.52
CA VAL A 205 4.79 -4.01 -24.40
C VAL A 205 3.90 -2.94 -23.76
N ASP A 206 3.65 -2.97 -22.44
CA ASP A 206 2.60 -2.14 -21.85
C ASP A 206 3.13 -0.78 -21.32
N ALA A 207 3.19 0.18 -22.23
CA ALA A 207 3.80 1.50 -22.03
C ALA A 207 2.83 2.58 -21.49
N ILE A 208 2.12 2.33 -20.39
CA ILE A 208 1.49 3.45 -19.67
C ILE A 208 2.53 4.07 -18.76
N ASP A 209 2.94 5.28 -19.12
CA ASP A 209 3.74 6.14 -18.29
C ASP A 209 2.82 6.92 -17.32
N PRO A 210 2.77 6.54 -16.03
CA PRO A 210 1.83 7.12 -15.06
C PRO A 210 2.11 8.60 -14.79
N LEU A 211 3.33 9.04 -15.08
CA LEU A 211 3.77 10.41 -14.85
C LEU A 211 3.61 11.29 -16.08
N GLN A 212 3.35 10.76 -17.28
CA GLN A 212 3.12 11.58 -18.48
C GLN A 212 2.07 12.67 -18.22
N VAL A 213 2.26 13.88 -18.76
CA VAL A 213 1.44 15.08 -18.43
C VAL A 213 -0.07 14.83 -18.55
N CYS A 214 -0.51 14.11 -19.60
CA CYS A 214 -1.91 13.75 -19.81
C CYS A 214 -2.48 12.78 -18.75
N ASN A 215 -1.62 12.06 -18.04
CA ASN A 215 -1.97 11.11 -16.98
C ASN A 215 -1.92 11.73 -15.57
N LEU A 216 -1.43 12.96 -15.38
CA LEU A 216 -1.31 13.59 -14.06
C LEU A 216 -2.66 13.72 -13.33
N GLY A 217 -3.75 13.97 -14.07
CA GLY A 217 -5.11 13.97 -13.51
C GLY A 217 -5.52 12.59 -12.99
N LYS A 218 -5.24 11.53 -13.77
CA LYS A 218 -5.48 10.13 -13.39
C LYS A 218 -4.63 9.74 -12.18
N LEU A 219 -3.35 10.11 -12.18
CA LEU A 219 -2.43 9.85 -11.07
C LEU A 219 -2.90 10.52 -9.77
N LYS A 220 -3.38 11.77 -9.82
CA LYS A 220 -3.95 12.44 -8.65
C LYS A 220 -5.15 11.68 -8.08
N ASN A 221 -6.05 11.19 -8.94
CA ASN A 221 -7.21 10.40 -8.50
C ASN A 221 -6.80 9.03 -7.95
N TYR A 222 -5.82 8.38 -8.56
CA TYR A 222 -5.24 7.14 -8.06
C TYR A 222 -4.59 7.33 -6.68
N LEU A 223 -3.82 8.41 -6.48
CA LEU A 223 -3.23 8.72 -5.17
C LEU A 223 -4.29 8.98 -4.09
N LYS A 224 -5.42 9.64 -4.44
CA LYS A 224 -6.57 9.77 -3.53
C LYS A 224 -7.14 8.40 -3.16
N MET A 225 -7.27 7.49 -4.12
CA MET A 225 -7.73 6.13 -3.87
C MET A 225 -6.74 5.37 -2.98
N CYS A 226 -5.43 5.44 -3.22
CA CYS A 226 -4.42 4.78 -2.39
C CYS A 226 -4.54 5.27 -0.95
N PHE A 227 -4.59 6.59 -0.75
CA PHE A 227 -4.76 7.17 0.58
C PHE A 227 -6.06 6.74 1.25
N ARG A 228 -7.15 6.63 0.48
CA ARG A 228 -8.42 6.10 0.96
C ARG A 228 -8.33 4.67 1.48
N LEU A 229 -7.65 3.79 0.76
CA LEU A 229 -7.43 2.42 1.22
C LEU A 229 -6.69 2.38 2.56
N LEU A 230 -5.71 3.27 2.79
CA LEU A 230 -4.96 3.33 4.04
C LEU A 230 -5.85 3.67 5.23
N TYR A 231 -6.62 4.77 5.14
CA TYR A 231 -7.44 5.18 6.28
C TYR A 231 -8.64 4.26 6.52
N GLN A 232 -9.19 3.64 5.46
CA GLN A 232 -10.26 2.64 5.59
C GLN A 232 -9.74 1.33 6.19
N TYR A 233 -8.52 0.91 5.82
CA TYR A 233 -7.86 -0.22 6.46
C TYR A 233 -7.64 0.03 7.96
N ASP A 234 -7.19 1.23 8.36
CA ASP A 234 -7.00 1.56 9.77
C ASP A 234 -8.31 1.46 10.57
N VAL A 235 -9.42 1.97 10.02
CA VAL A 235 -10.75 1.81 10.64
C VAL A 235 -11.07 0.34 10.83
N LEU A 236 -10.93 -0.46 9.77
CA LEU A 236 -11.24 -1.89 9.82
C LEU A 236 -10.33 -2.63 10.82
N ALA A 237 -9.03 -2.35 10.82
CA ALA A 237 -8.07 -2.95 11.75
C ALA A 237 -8.46 -2.67 13.20
N ARG A 238 -8.84 -1.42 13.52
CA ARG A 238 -9.29 -1.05 14.87
C ARG A 238 -10.59 -1.73 15.29
N GLU A 239 -11.57 -1.83 14.38
CA GLU A 239 -12.80 -2.60 14.62
C GLU A 239 -12.51 -4.10 14.85
N CYS A 240 -11.39 -4.59 14.30
CA CYS A 240 -10.89 -5.95 14.54
C CYS A 240 -10.09 -6.08 15.86
N GLY A 241 -9.95 -5.02 16.66
CA GLY A 241 -9.11 -5.01 17.87
C GLY A 241 -7.62 -5.05 17.57
N LEU A 242 -7.20 -4.54 16.40
CA LEU A 242 -5.81 -4.38 16.01
C LEU A 242 -5.42 -2.90 16.09
N SER A 243 -4.18 -2.63 16.48
CA SER A 243 -3.57 -1.32 16.37
C SER A 243 -2.47 -1.38 15.33
N VAL A 244 -2.52 -0.53 14.33
CA VAL A 244 -1.50 -0.43 13.28
C VAL A 244 -0.48 0.61 13.72
N ASP A 245 0.79 0.20 13.83
CA ASP A 245 1.91 1.15 13.95
C ASP A 245 2.25 1.71 12.56
N TRP A 246 1.51 2.72 12.15
CA TRP A 246 1.71 3.38 10.86
C TRP A 246 3.11 3.96 10.70
N GLU A 247 3.76 4.44 11.78
CA GLU A 247 5.12 4.94 11.68
C GLU A 247 6.09 3.83 11.27
N THR A 248 6.01 2.66 11.91
CA THR A 248 6.79 1.47 11.50
C THR A 248 6.49 1.10 10.05
N GLU A 249 5.23 1.10 9.63
CA GLU A 249 4.84 0.75 8.27
C GLU A 249 5.40 1.71 7.21
N ILE A 250 5.42 3.01 7.51
CA ILE A 250 5.99 4.04 6.63
C ILE A 250 7.51 3.91 6.58
N VAL A 251 8.16 3.71 7.73
CA VAL A 251 9.61 3.51 7.83
C VAL A 251 10.04 2.30 7.01
N CYS A 252 9.38 1.15 7.19
CA CYS A 252 9.63 -0.07 6.43
C CYS A 252 9.41 0.15 4.94
N THR A 253 8.35 0.87 4.54
CA THR A 253 8.10 1.19 3.13
C THR A 253 9.23 2.03 2.51
N VAL A 254 9.67 3.09 3.20
CA VAL A 254 10.76 3.95 2.73
C VAL A 254 12.08 3.17 2.65
N ARG A 255 12.36 2.31 3.63
CA ARG A 255 13.51 1.38 3.61
C ARG A 255 13.42 0.42 2.43
N ASP A 256 12.27 -0.17 2.18
CA ASP A 256 12.14 -1.22 1.16
C ASP A 256 12.34 -0.65 -0.25
N ILE A 257 11.84 0.57 -0.50
CA ILE A 257 11.98 1.27 -1.78
C ILE A 257 13.42 1.81 -1.96
N TRP A 258 13.94 2.58 -0.99
CA TRP A 258 15.17 3.36 -1.18
C TRP A 258 16.35 2.95 -0.29
N LYS A 259 16.23 1.86 0.46
CA LYS A 259 17.28 1.32 1.33
C LYS A 259 17.81 2.34 2.36
N VAL A 260 16.95 3.26 2.80
CA VAL A 260 17.23 4.15 3.94
C VAL A 260 17.51 3.31 5.18
N LYS A 261 18.52 3.72 5.95
CA LYS A 261 18.92 3.02 7.19
C LYS A 261 17.82 3.11 8.24
N VAL A 262 17.63 2.01 8.94
CA VAL A 262 16.65 1.88 10.02
C VAL A 262 17.28 1.16 11.21
N GLU A 263 16.72 1.38 12.39
CA GLU A 263 17.08 0.68 13.61
C GLU A 263 15.82 0.21 14.34
N ASN A 264 16.00 -0.78 15.21
CA ASN A 264 14.94 -1.27 16.08
C ASN A 264 15.14 -0.66 17.48
N GLU A 265 14.11 0.01 17.98
CA GLU A 265 14.08 0.58 19.32
C GLU A 265 12.85 0.06 20.07
N GLN A 266 12.85 0.15 21.41
CA GLN A 266 11.67 -0.15 22.22
C GLN A 266 10.83 1.11 22.36
N ASP A 267 9.52 1.00 22.12
CA ASP A 267 8.59 2.08 22.41
C ASP A 267 8.40 2.24 23.93
N GLY A 268 7.68 3.29 24.34
CA GLY A 268 7.38 3.55 25.76
C GLY A 268 6.55 2.47 26.47
N GLN A 269 6.12 1.42 25.75
CA GLN A 269 5.36 0.28 26.25
C GLN A 269 6.20 -1.01 26.21
N GLY A 270 7.48 -0.93 25.80
CA GLY A 270 8.39 -2.07 25.70
C GLY A 270 8.24 -2.92 24.44
N HIS A 271 7.44 -2.48 23.45
CA HIS A 271 7.34 -3.16 22.16
C HIS A 271 8.49 -2.75 21.23
N TRP A 272 9.03 -3.72 20.50
CA TRP A 272 10.02 -3.45 19.47
C TRP A 272 9.37 -2.79 18.25
N VAL A 273 9.88 -1.63 17.86
CA VAL A 273 9.43 -0.85 16.71
C VAL A 273 10.61 -0.51 15.81
N THR A 274 10.37 -0.36 14.52
CA THR A 274 11.42 0.05 13.56
C THR A 274 11.30 1.54 13.26
N ARG A 275 12.42 2.27 13.38
CA ARG A 275 12.51 3.71 13.11
C ARG A 275 13.69 4.01 12.19
N PHE A 276 13.72 5.22 11.62
CA PHE A 276 14.90 5.66 10.87
C PHE A 276 16.11 5.76 11.79
N ALA A 277 17.26 5.30 11.30
CA ALA A 277 18.55 5.39 12.01
C ALA A 277 19.17 6.77 11.85
#